data_AF-A0A5B1BHS6-F1
#
_entry.id   AF-A0A5B1BHS6-F1
#
_cell.length_a   1.000
_cell.length_b   1.000
_cell.length_c   1.000
_cell.angle_alpha   90.00
_cell.angle_beta   90.00
_cell.angle_gamma   90.00
#
_symmetry.space_group_name_H-M   'P 1'
#
loop_
_entity.id
_entity.type
_entity.pdbx_description
1 polymer ?
#
loop_
_entity_poly.entity_id
_entity_poly.type
_entity_poly.pdbx_seq_one_letter_code
_entity_poly.pdbx_strand_id
1 'polypeptide(L)'
;MLKKYSILVVIMLFLFSFQSCSESETSEDINEIENPVTDGEVTNPNAKKDKIEEVLTTSKPAYIDAANGEWVLITATEYNALASEIENVFKSGILESEYKESSNIITTTSSPTTLSNETEEAVLPKNSYLFAFKYYAIQANDQPGLKLKLSSDGNTEGYTDIGDPLPKHTGVNEEIFFLLKGNDLSTNSKCHMAIFKPAGLTIGRKSSIDDNTYFYELGDTTNLTGKTSTPLKLLYQGLSTTTKQW
;
A
#
# COMPACT_ATOMS: atom_id res chain seq x y z
N MET A 1 39.45 44.64 -0.39
CA MET A 1 38.91 44.41 0.96
C MET A 1 38.01 43.17 0.90
N LEU A 2 38.53 41.99 1.28
CA LEU A 2 37.76 40.74 1.30
C LEU A 2 37.06 40.59 2.65
N LYS A 3 35.72 40.50 2.64
CA LYS A 3 34.92 40.13 3.82
C LYS A 3 34.89 38.60 3.95
N LYS A 4 35.44 38.07 5.04
CA LYS A 4 35.27 36.68 5.46
C LYS A 4 33.88 36.50 6.06
N TYR A 5 33.10 35.55 5.52
CA TYR A 5 31.90 35.04 6.17
C TYR A 5 32.26 33.76 6.92
N SER A 6 32.02 33.76 8.23
CA SER A 6 32.16 32.60 9.12
C SER A 6 30.82 31.87 9.15
N ILE A 7 30.79 30.64 8.62
CA ILE A 7 29.63 29.76 8.68
C ILE A 7 29.72 28.98 10.00
N LEU A 8 28.76 29.20 10.88
CA LEU A 8 28.59 28.48 12.14
C LEU A 8 27.77 27.21 11.84
N VAL A 9 28.42 26.05 11.93
CA VAL A 9 27.77 24.74 11.81
C VAL A 9 27.33 24.32 13.21
N VAL A 10 26.02 24.26 13.44
CA VAL A 10 25.44 23.71 14.68
C VAL A 10 25.15 22.23 14.44
N ILE A 11 25.98 21.36 15.03
CA ILE A 11 25.75 19.92 15.06
C ILE A 11 24.86 19.64 16.28
N MET A 12 23.60 19.26 16.03
CA MET A 12 22.68 18.81 17.07
C MET A 12 22.80 17.28 17.18
N LEU A 13 23.58 16.83 18.17
CA LEU A 13 23.74 15.41 18.51
C LEU A 13 22.60 15.00 19.46
N PHE A 14 21.66 14.19 18.97
CA PHE A 14 20.66 13.54 19.84
C PHE A 14 21.28 12.29 20.45
N LEU A 15 21.58 12.32 21.76
CA LEU A 15 21.85 11.13 22.55
C LEU A 15 20.53 10.50 23.01
N PHE A 16 20.19 9.34 22.45
CA PHE A 16 19.23 8.42 23.06
C PHE A 16 19.99 7.46 23.97
N SER A 17 19.80 7.56 25.28
CA SER A 17 20.21 6.53 26.24
C SER A 17 19.08 5.53 26.43
N PHE A 18 19.24 4.32 25.90
CA PHE A 18 18.40 3.19 26.28
C PHE A 18 18.90 2.66 27.63
N GLN A 19 18.08 2.83 28.66
CA GLN A 19 18.27 2.24 29.98
C GLN A 19 17.89 0.75 29.88
N SER A 20 18.89 -0.15 29.90
CA SER A 20 18.64 -1.59 30.06
C SER A 20 18.30 -1.88 31.52
N CYS A 21 17.09 -2.35 31.79
CA CYS A 21 16.74 -2.90 33.09
C CYS A 21 17.14 -4.38 33.09
N SER A 22 18.25 -4.70 33.74
CA SER A 22 18.65 -6.07 34.06
C SER A 22 17.83 -6.56 35.24
N GLU A 23 17.03 -7.60 35.04
CA GLU A 23 16.48 -8.39 36.14
C GLU A 23 17.28 -9.67 36.33
N SER A 24 17.54 -9.94 37.60
CA SER A 24 18.44 -10.94 38.16
C SER A 24 17.93 -12.36 37.99
N GLU A 25 18.81 -13.24 37.54
CA GLU A 25 18.63 -14.69 37.62
C GLU A 25 18.62 -15.13 39.09
N THR A 26 17.59 -15.87 39.47
CA THR A 26 17.61 -16.74 40.65
C THR A 26 17.66 -18.17 40.13
N SER A 27 18.75 -18.87 40.44
CA SER A 27 18.95 -20.28 40.12
C SER A 27 18.27 -21.14 41.20
N GLU A 28 17.16 -21.79 40.85
CA GLU A 28 16.66 -22.94 41.59
C GLU A 28 17.04 -24.20 40.81
N ASP A 29 17.84 -25.07 41.45
CA ASP A 29 18.15 -26.42 41.00
C ASP A 29 16.85 -27.24 40.88
N ILE A 30 16.54 -27.69 39.67
CA ILE A 30 15.45 -28.64 39.41
C ILE A 30 16.08 -29.91 38.84
N ASN A 31 15.89 -31.02 39.56
CA ASN A 31 16.26 -32.37 39.17
C ASN A 31 15.78 -32.72 37.75
N GLU A 32 16.74 -33.03 36.89
CA GLU A 32 16.55 -33.49 35.53
C GLU A 32 16.08 -34.96 35.53
N ILE A 33 14.80 -35.18 35.23
CA ILE A 33 14.29 -36.49 34.80
C ILE A 33 14.23 -36.42 33.28
N GLU A 34 15.23 -37.02 32.61
CA GLU A 34 15.24 -37.19 31.16
C GLU A 34 14.08 -38.10 30.73
N ASN A 35 12.99 -37.48 30.24
CA ASN A 35 12.05 -38.16 29.37
C ASN A 35 12.37 -37.78 27.91
N PRO A 36 12.42 -38.75 26.97
CA PRO A 36 12.76 -38.46 25.58
C PRO A 36 11.68 -37.57 24.96
N VAL A 37 12.07 -36.35 24.61
CA VAL A 37 11.24 -35.42 23.82
C VAL A 37 11.18 -35.97 22.40
N THR A 38 10.07 -36.62 22.08
CA THR A 38 9.63 -36.74 20.69
C THR A 38 9.29 -35.34 20.20
N ASP A 39 10.05 -34.85 19.23
CA ASP A 39 9.83 -33.61 18.49
C ASP A 39 8.50 -33.70 17.73
N GLY A 40 7.43 -33.42 18.46
CA GLY A 40 6.10 -33.25 17.92
C GLY A 40 5.94 -31.77 17.60
N GLU A 41 5.89 -31.46 16.30
CA GLU A 41 5.49 -30.16 15.78
C GLU A 41 4.20 -29.71 16.48
N VAL A 42 4.31 -28.74 17.39
CA VAL A 42 3.18 -28.13 18.09
C VAL A 42 2.45 -27.26 17.08
N THR A 43 1.61 -27.87 16.27
CA THR A 43 0.64 -27.14 15.45
C THR A 43 -0.38 -26.53 16.41
N ASN A 44 -0.29 -25.22 16.64
CA ASN A 44 -1.29 -24.49 17.43
C ASN A 44 -2.64 -24.57 16.69
N PRO A 45 -3.65 -25.30 17.20
CA PRO A 45 -4.92 -25.48 16.50
C PRO A 45 -5.76 -24.18 16.45
N ASN A 46 -5.30 -23.11 17.11
CA ASN A 46 -5.93 -21.79 17.11
C ASN A 46 -5.25 -20.77 16.18
N ALA A 47 -4.26 -21.17 15.38
CA ALA A 47 -3.75 -20.29 14.33
C ALA A 47 -4.88 -20.03 13.32
N LYS A 48 -5.43 -18.80 13.32
CA LYS A 48 -6.42 -18.40 12.34
C LYS A 48 -5.77 -18.56 10.96
N LYS A 49 -6.35 -19.42 10.13
CA LYS A 49 -5.82 -19.71 8.81
C LYS A 49 -5.88 -18.45 7.94
N ASP A 50 -4.75 -18.10 7.31
CA ASP A 50 -4.67 -16.98 6.39
C ASP A 50 -5.60 -17.24 5.19
N LYS A 51 -6.75 -16.56 5.18
CA LYS A 51 -7.77 -16.74 4.15
C LYS A 51 -7.29 -16.18 2.80
N ILE A 52 -6.44 -15.15 2.81
CA ILE A 52 -5.82 -14.63 1.59
C ILE A 52 -4.99 -15.73 0.94
N GLU A 53 -4.16 -16.43 1.72
CA GLU A 53 -3.36 -17.55 1.23
C GLU A 53 -4.22 -18.66 0.59
N GLU A 54 -5.38 -18.98 1.17
CA GLU A 54 -6.29 -19.97 0.60
C GLU A 54 -6.83 -19.59 -0.78
N VAL A 55 -7.17 -18.32 -0.97
CA VAL A 55 -7.77 -17.78 -2.21
C VAL A 55 -6.74 -17.74 -3.36
N LEU A 56 -5.46 -17.53 -3.04
CA LEU A 56 -4.40 -17.46 -4.04
C LEU A 56 -4.19 -18.81 -4.76
N THR A 57 -3.76 -18.71 -6.02
CA THR A 57 -3.44 -19.85 -6.86
C THR A 57 -2.00 -19.74 -7.36
N THR A 58 -1.80 -19.02 -8.46
CA THR A 58 -0.51 -18.83 -9.13
C THR A 58 0.48 -18.07 -8.24
N SER A 59 0.00 -17.05 -7.52
CA SER A 59 0.83 -16.11 -6.78
C SER A 59 1.05 -16.53 -5.33
N LYS A 60 0.50 -17.67 -4.92
CA LYS A 60 0.57 -18.17 -3.54
C LYS A 60 2.00 -18.36 -3.04
N PRO A 61 2.93 -18.99 -3.77
CA PRO A 61 4.30 -19.18 -3.27
C PRO A 61 4.99 -17.84 -2.98
N ALA A 62 4.86 -16.87 -3.90
CA ALA A 62 5.42 -15.53 -3.71
C ALA A 62 4.82 -14.80 -2.51
N TYR A 63 3.52 -14.99 -2.23
CA TYR A 63 2.87 -14.42 -1.04
C TYR A 63 3.29 -15.08 0.28
N ILE A 64 3.60 -16.37 0.26
CA ILE A 64 4.12 -17.07 1.45
C ILE A 64 5.56 -16.62 1.74
N ASP A 65 6.37 -16.45 0.69
CA ASP A 65 7.79 -16.07 0.81
C ASP A 65 7.99 -14.58 1.14
N ALA A 66 6.99 -13.73 0.86
CA ALA A 66 7.05 -12.29 1.11
C ALA A 66 7.05 -11.95 2.62
N ALA A 67 7.79 -10.92 2.99
CA ALA A 67 7.76 -10.36 4.33
C ALA A 67 6.49 -9.49 4.55
N ASN A 68 6.08 -9.32 5.81
CA ASN A 68 5.01 -8.38 6.14
C ASN A 68 5.39 -6.96 5.69
N GLY A 69 4.50 -6.29 4.98
CA GLY A 69 4.72 -4.98 4.36
C GLY A 69 5.13 -5.05 2.88
N GLU A 70 5.53 -6.22 2.37
CA GLU A 70 5.89 -6.36 0.96
C GLU A 70 4.66 -6.52 0.05
N TRP A 71 4.76 -5.93 -1.14
CA TRP A 71 3.78 -6.11 -2.21
C TRP A 71 4.18 -7.25 -3.13
N VAL A 72 3.21 -8.08 -3.50
CA VAL A 72 3.37 -9.23 -4.39
C VAL A 72 2.49 -9.05 -5.60
N LEU A 73 3.05 -9.29 -6.79
CA LEU A 73 2.27 -9.32 -8.04
C LEU A 73 1.27 -10.47 -8.01
N ILE A 74 0.01 -10.20 -8.37
CA ILE A 74 -1.03 -11.21 -8.48
C ILE A 74 -1.71 -11.17 -9.84
N THR A 75 -2.47 -12.22 -10.16
CA THR A 75 -3.25 -12.26 -11.39
C THR A 75 -4.58 -11.50 -11.25
N ALA A 76 -5.17 -11.10 -12.38
CA ALA A 76 -6.50 -10.51 -12.40
C ALA A 76 -7.56 -11.44 -11.76
N THR A 77 -7.46 -12.75 -12.02
CA THR A 77 -8.35 -13.76 -11.45
C THR A 77 -8.25 -13.80 -9.93
N GLU A 78 -7.03 -13.78 -9.37
CA GLU A 78 -6.82 -13.76 -7.93
C GLU A 78 -7.32 -12.46 -7.29
N TYR A 79 -7.07 -11.30 -7.91
CA TYR A 79 -7.60 -10.02 -7.41
C TYR A 79 -9.14 -10.04 -7.34
N ASN A 80 -9.79 -10.57 -8.38
CA ASN A 80 -11.25 -10.67 -8.40
C ASN A 80 -11.78 -11.71 -7.38
N ALA A 81 -11.09 -12.83 -7.21
CA ALA A 81 -11.44 -13.83 -6.20
C ALA A 81 -11.31 -13.25 -4.78
N LEU A 82 -10.24 -12.50 -4.50
CA LEU A 82 -10.07 -11.78 -3.24
C LEU A 82 -11.21 -10.79 -2.99
N ALA A 83 -11.66 -10.07 -4.02
CA ALA A 83 -12.78 -9.14 -3.89
C ALA A 83 -14.13 -9.83 -3.56
N SER A 84 -14.30 -11.11 -3.90
CA SER A 84 -15.54 -11.86 -3.67
C SER A 84 -15.50 -12.81 -2.47
N GLU A 85 -14.33 -13.34 -2.11
CA GLU A 85 -14.18 -14.39 -1.10
C GLU A 85 -13.71 -13.87 0.25
N ILE A 86 -13.11 -12.68 0.30
CA ILE A 86 -12.76 -12.02 1.56
C ILE A 86 -14.01 -11.31 2.11
N GLU A 87 -14.23 -11.45 3.41
CA GLU A 87 -15.38 -10.83 4.07
C GLU A 87 -15.23 -9.31 4.17
N ASN A 88 -16.35 -8.60 4.06
CA ASN A 88 -16.43 -7.14 4.25
C ASN A 88 -15.45 -6.35 3.38
N VAL A 89 -15.31 -6.71 2.10
CA VAL A 89 -14.43 -6.01 1.17
C VAL A 89 -15.06 -4.70 0.67
N PHE A 90 -14.25 -3.65 0.65
CA PHE A 90 -14.58 -2.34 0.10
C PHE A 90 -13.58 -1.97 -0.99
N LYS A 91 -14.08 -1.34 -2.06
CA LYS A 91 -13.28 -0.79 -3.15
C LYS A 91 -13.06 0.70 -2.95
N SER A 92 -11.84 1.17 -3.17
CA SER A 92 -11.45 2.57 -2.95
C SER A 92 -10.50 3.07 -4.06
N GLY A 93 -10.30 4.39 -4.15
CA GLY A 93 -9.48 5.05 -5.18
C GLY A 93 -10.30 5.53 -6.38
N ILE A 94 -11.17 4.68 -6.93
CA ILE A 94 -12.12 5.02 -7.99
C ILE A 94 -13.36 4.14 -7.87
N LEU A 95 -14.53 4.68 -8.24
CA LEU A 95 -15.77 3.91 -8.27
C LEU A 95 -15.70 2.84 -9.36
N GLU A 96 -16.32 1.69 -9.08
CA GLU A 96 -16.36 0.57 -10.01
C GLU A 96 -17.08 0.92 -11.32
N SER A 97 -18.14 1.73 -11.24
CA SER A 97 -18.87 2.25 -12.40
C SER A 97 -17.95 3.07 -13.29
N GLU A 98 -17.28 4.07 -12.73
CA GLU A 98 -16.32 4.96 -13.42
C GLU A 98 -15.16 4.16 -14.03
N TYR A 99 -14.64 3.15 -13.31
CA TYR A 99 -13.54 2.32 -13.80
C TYR A 99 -13.95 1.53 -15.05
N LYS A 100 -15.18 1.01 -15.07
CA LYS A 100 -15.74 0.17 -16.15
C LYS A 100 -16.30 0.96 -17.33
N GLU A 101 -16.34 2.28 -17.27
CA GLU A 101 -16.83 3.10 -18.37
C GLU A 101 -16.07 2.82 -19.68
N SER A 102 -16.77 2.89 -20.81
CA SER A 102 -16.19 2.63 -22.13
C SER A 102 -15.43 3.82 -22.72
N SER A 103 -15.19 4.89 -21.93
CA SER A 103 -14.45 6.06 -22.40
C SER A 103 -12.99 5.72 -22.70
N ASN A 104 -12.41 6.45 -23.65
CA ASN A 104 -11.03 6.22 -24.07
C ASN A 104 -10.07 6.45 -22.90
N ILE A 105 -9.15 5.52 -22.72
CA ILE A 105 -8.07 5.68 -21.75
C ILE A 105 -7.03 6.60 -22.37
N ILE A 106 -6.66 7.64 -21.63
CA ILE A 106 -5.62 8.60 -22.00
C ILE A 106 -4.46 8.53 -21.02
N THR A 107 -3.33 9.14 -21.39
CA THR A 107 -2.09 9.05 -20.64
C THR A 107 -1.96 10.15 -19.59
N THR A 108 -1.30 9.84 -18.48
CA THR A 108 -0.79 10.83 -17.50
C THR A 108 0.56 11.41 -17.96
N THR A 109 1.12 12.35 -17.20
CA THR A 109 2.48 12.88 -17.42
C THR A 109 3.53 11.82 -17.10
N SER A 110 4.73 11.92 -17.66
CA SER A 110 5.84 10.98 -17.39
C SER A 110 6.69 11.36 -16.17
N SER A 111 6.55 12.57 -15.64
CA SER A 111 7.29 13.07 -14.47
C SER A 111 6.93 12.30 -13.18
N PRO A 112 7.86 12.19 -12.21
CA PRO A 112 7.51 11.72 -10.87
C PRO A 112 6.40 12.58 -10.28
N THR A 113 5.32 11.97 -9.81
CA THR A 113 4.14 12.71 -9.35
C THR A 113 3.35 11.89 -8.36
N THR A 114 2.89 12.52 -7.28
CA THR A 114 1.87 11.96 -6.38
C THR A 114 0.50 12.41 -6.87
N LEU A 115 -0.44 11.47 -6.95
CA LEU A 115 -1.73 11.64 -7.62
C LEU A 115 -2.86 11.06 -6.76
N SER A 116 -3.98 11.77 -6.63
CA SER A 116 -5.18 11.28 -5.94
C SER A 116 -6.45 11.67 -6.66
N ASN A 117 -7.39 10.74 -6.85
CA ASN A 117 -8.71 11.08 -7.38
C ASN A 117 -9.52 11.92 -6.38
N GLU A 118 -10.20 12.95 -6.88
CA GLU A 118 -11.18 13.70 -6.10
C GLU A 118 -12.44 12.85 -5.90
N THR A 119 -12.63 12.28 -4.71
CA THR A 119 -13.79 11.43 -4.38
C THR A 119 -14.03 11.37 -2.88
N GLU A 120 -15.31 11.37 -2.49
CA GLU A 120 -15.79 11.12 -1.12
C GLU A 120 -16.43 9.74 -0.96
N GLU A 121 -16.69 9.06 -2.08
CA GLU A 121 -17.42 7.78 -2.12
C GLU A 121 -16.46 6.59 -2.23
N ALA A 122 -15.42 6.69 -3.06
CA ALA A 122 -14.42 5.64 -3.23
C ALA A 122 -13.27 5.77 -2.21
N VAL A 123 -13.61 5.83 -0.94
CA VAL A 123 -12.67 5.97 0.19
C VAL A 123 -12.63 4.69 1.02
N LEU A 124 -11.53 4.46 1.73
CA LEU A 124 -11.44 3.35 2.68
C LEU A 124 -12.32 3.67 3.90
N PRO A 125 -13.19 2.77 4.35
CA PRO A 125 -13.92 2.97 5.60
C PRO A 125 -12.99 3.03 6.81
N LYS A 126 -13.51 3.57 7.92
CA LYS A 126 -12.86 3.48 9.23
C LYS A 126 -12.71 2.01 9.66
N ASN A 127 -11.62 1.71 10.38
CA ASN A 127 -11.26 0.39 10.89
C ASN A 127 -11.08 -0.64 9.76
N SER A 128 -10.60 -0.21 8.59
CA SER A 128 -10.31 -1.10 7.47
C SER A 128 -8.80 -1.22 7.25
N TYR A 129 -8.40 -2.33 6.64
CA TYR A 129 -7.04 -2.66 6.26
C TYR A 129 -6.98 -2.74 4.75
N LEU A 130 -6.13 -1.93 4.11
CA LEU A 130 -5.83 -2.06 2.69
C LEU A 130 -4.99 -3.31 2.45
N PHE A 131 -5.38 -4.17 1.53
CA PHE A 131 -4.65 -5.43 1.31
C PHE A 131 -4.40 -5.77 -0.16
N ALA A 132 -5.14 -5.18 -1.11
CA ALA A 132 -4.85 -5.35 -2.52
C ALA A 132 -4.97 -4.04 -3.28
N PHE A 133 -4.31 -3.97 -4.43
CA PHE A 133 -4.24 -2.79 -5.26
C PHE A 133 -4.16 -3.19 -6.73
N LYS A 134 -4.82 -2.42 -7.60
CA LYS A 134 -4.62 -2.50 -9.04
C LYS A 134 -4.57 -1.13 -9.66
N TYR A 135 -3.94 -1.03 -10.81
CA TYR A 135 -4.00 0.15 -11.65
C TYR A 135 -3.86 -0.21 -13.13
N TYR A 136 -4.29 0.72 -14.00
CA TYR A 136 -4.10 0.58 -15.44
C TYR A 136 -2.77 1.19 -15.88
N ALA A 137 -1.83 0.36 -16.32
CA ALA A 137 -0.56 0.79 -16.89
C ALA A 137 -0.75 1.09 -18.39
N ILE A 138 -0.54 2.34 -18.78
CA ILE A 138 -0.34 2.67 -20.20
C ILE A 138 1.04 2.20 -20.61
N GLN A 139 2.03 2.48 -19.77
CA GLN A 139 3.40 2.07 -19.97
C GLN A 139 4.09 1.93 -18.62
N ALA A 140 4.56 0.71 -18.35
CA ALA A 140 5.49 0.37 -17.30
C ALA A 140 6.59 -0.52 -17.91
N ASN A 141 7.84 -0.07 -17.89
CA ASN A 141 9.00 -0.84 -18.34
C ASN A 141 9.93 -1.08 -17.16
N ASP A 142 9.89 -2.27 -16.56
CA ASP A 142 10.67 -2.63 -15.37
C ASP A 142 10.66 -1.55 -14.29
N GLN A 143 9.47 -1.05 -13.92
CA GLN A 143 9.33 0.14 -13.07
C GLN A 143 9.42 -0.23 -11.57
N PRO A 144 10.47 0.18 -10.84
CA PRO A 144 10.48 0.14 -9.39
C PRO A 144 9.88 1.43 -8.79
N GLY A 145 9.51 1.40 -7.52
CA GLY A 145 9.33 2.64 -6.77
C GLY A 145 7.96 3.31 -6.92
N LEU A 146 6.98 2.65 -7.56
CA LEU A 146 5.59 3.03 -7.34
C LEU A 146 5.28 2.83 -5.85
N LYS A 147 4.59 3.79 -5.24
CA LYS A 147 4.12 3.66 -3.85
C LYS A 147 2.63 3.92 -3.78
N LEU A 148 1.98 3.18 -2.91
CA LEU A 148 0.61 3.43 -2.53
C LEU A 148 0.59 4.26 -1.25
N LYS A 149 -0.31 5.23 -1.16
CA LYS A 149 -0.42 6.14 -0.04
C LYS A 149 -1.84 6.24 0.48
N LEU A 150 -1.99 6.45 1.78
CA LEU A 150 -3.26 6.74 2.44
C LEU A 150 -3.20 8.04 3.22
N SER A 151 -4.33 8.74 3.27
CA SER A 151 -4.52 9.90 4.15
C SER A 151 -5.85 9.81 4.89
N SER A 152 -5.79 9.98 6.22
CA SER A 152 -6.94 10.19 7.11
C SER A 152 -7.34 11.66 7.27
N ASP A 153 -6.49 12.58 6.81
CA ASP A 153 -6.59 14.01 7.08
C ASP A 153 -7.41 14.72 5.99
N GLY A 154 -7.38 14.18 4.77
CA GLY A 154 -8.18 14.65 3.64
C GLY A 154 -7.66 14.15 2.31
N ASN A 155 -8.26 14.62 1.22
CA ASN A 155 -7.91 14.20 -0.13
C ASN A 155 -6.73 14.98 -0.75
N THR A 156 -6.12 15.90 0.01
CA THR A 156 -5.06 16.80 -0.45
C THR A 156 -3.87 16.88 0.51
N GLU A 157 -3.91 16.22 1.66
CA GLU A 157 -2.87 16.36 2.68
C GLU A 157 -2.75 15.10 3.53
N GLY A 158 -1.66 14.96 4.29
CA GLY A 158 -1.50 13.86 5.25
C GLY A 158 -1.23 12.48 4.64
N TYR A 159 -0.83 12.41 3.35
CA TYR A 159 -0.55 11.13 2.72
C TYR A 159 0.72 10.47 3.27
N THR A 160 0.60 9.20 3.65
CA THR A 160 1.70 8.35 4.13
C THR A 160 1.78 7.07 3.32
N ASP A 161 2.99 6.55 3.13
CA ASP A 161 3.24 5.32 2.38
C ASP A 161 2.59 4.11 3.08
N ILE A 162 2.04 3.19 2.29
CA ILE A 162 1.51 1.90 2.77
C ILE A 162 2.28 0.75 2.14
N GLY A 163 2.90 -0.04 3.02
CA GLY A 163 3.83 -1.09 2.63
C GLY A 163 5.11 -0.53 2.01
N ASP A 164 5.92 -1.44 1.51
CA ASP A 164 7.13 -1.12 0.77
C ASP A 164 6.79 -0.55 -0.64
N PRO A 165 7.76 0.03 -1.36
CA PRO A 165 7.56 0.32 -2.77
C PRO A 165 7.20 -0.95 -3.54
N LEU A 166 6.29 -0.84 -4.50
CA LEU A 166 5.82 -2.00 -5.26
C LEU A 166 6.99 -2.64 -6.03
N PRO A 167 6.97 -3.99 -6.18
CA PRO A 167 8.00 -4.70 -6.89
C PRO A 167 8.04 -4.25 -8.36
N LYS A 168 9.20 -4.45 -8.98
CA LYS A 168 9.40 -4.22 -10.41
C LYS A 168 8.38 -4.99 -11.24
N HIS A 169 7.80 -4.31 -12.22
CA HIS A 169 6.82 -4.89 -13.12
C HIS A 169 6.89 -4.21 -14.49
N THR A 170 6.32 -4.89 -15.48
CA THR A 170 6.18 -4.39 -16.85
C THR A 170 4.73 -4.53 -17.27
N GLY A 171 4.23 -3.58 -18.03
CA GLY A 171 2.94 -3.70 -18.69
C GLY A 171 2.62 -2.54 -19.64
N VAL A 172 1.88 -2.85 -20.70
CA VAL A 172 1.52 -1.87 -21.75
C VAL A 172 0.05 -2.01 -22.10
N ASN A 173 -0.72 -0.96 -21.80
CA ASN A 173 -2.17 -0.91 -21.96
C ASN A 173 -2.90 -2.06 -21.26
N GLU A 174 -2.53 -2.34 -20.01
CA GLU A 174 -3.08 -3.43 -19.21
C GLU A 174 -3.25 -3.06 -17.74
N GLU A 175 -4.06 -3.85 -17.02
CA GLU A 175 -4.17 -3.76 -15.57
C GLU A 175 -3.05 -4.57 -14.90
N ILE A 176 -2.45 -4.01 -13.86
CA ILE A 176 -1.46 -4.69 -13.03
C ILE A 176 -1.99 -4.74 -11.60
N PHE A 177 -1.86 -5.91 -10.96
CA PHE A 177 -2.50 -6.24 -9.70
C PHE A 177 -1.47 -6.65 -8.66
N PHE A 178 -1.69 -6.22 -7.43
CA PHE A 178 -0.79 -6.44 -6.31
C PHE A 178 -1.56 -6.78 -5.04
N LEU A 179 -0.89 -7.52 -4.17
CA LEU A 179 -1.36 -7.93 -2.85
C LEU A 179 -0.31 -7.53 -1.82
N LEU A 180 -0.75 -6.92 -0.71
CA LEU A 180 0.12 -6.53 0.39
C LEU A 180 0.11 -7.62 1.46
N LYS A 181 1.28 -8.17 1.77
CA LYS A 181 1.42 -9.17 2.83
C LYS A 181 1.34 -8.51 4.20
N GLY A 182 0.52 -9.06 5.10
CA GLY A 182 0.63 -8.77 6.53
C GLY A 182 0.35 -7.32 6.96
N ASN A 183 -0.52 -6.59 6.27
CA ASN A 183 -0.77 -5.18 6.61
C ASN A 183 -1.55 -5.00 7.92
N ASP A 184 -0.85 -4.78 9.03
CA ASP A 184 -1.49 -4.65 10.34
C ASP A 184 -1.96 -3.23 10.68
N LEU A 185 -1.90 -2.30 9.72
CA LEU A 185 -2.30 -0.91 9.90
C LEU A 185 -3.77 -0.72 9.51
N SER A 186 -4.65 -0.69 10.53
CA SER A 186 -6.05 -0.30 10.35
C SER A 186 -6.20 1.23 10.24
N THR A 187 -7.09 1.69 9.36
CA THR A 187 -7.52 3.09 9.34
C THR A 187 -8.29 3.44 10.63
N ASN A 188 -8.11 4.65 11.17
CA ASN A 188 -8.85 5.13 12.35
C ASN A 188 -10.02 6.08 12.00
N SER A 189 -10.09 6.50 10.73
CA SER A 189 -11.12 7.31 10.09
C SER A 189 -11.32 6.83 8.64
N LYS A 190 -12.15 7.52 7.86
CA LYS A 190 -12.18 7.30 6.41
C LYS A 190 -10.85 7.76 5.82
N CYS A 191 -10.28 6.99 4.89
CA CYS A 191 -9.01 7.36 4.26
C CYS A 191 -9.13 7.48 2.74
N HIS A 192 -8.47 8.50 2.18
CA HIS A 192 -8.28 8.68 0.74
C HIS A 192 -7.03 7.95 0.28
N MET A 193 -7.05 7.45 -0.96
CA MET A 193 -5.90 6.78 -1.58
C MET A 193 -5.21 7.71 -2.56
N ALA A 194 -3.89 7.77 -2.48
CA ALA A 194 -3.04 8.36 -3.52
C ALA A 194 -2.01 7.35 -4.01
N ILE A 195 -1.45 7.63 -5.18
CA ILE A 195 -0.35 6.88 -5.76
C ILE A 195 0.80 7.83 -6.02
N PHE A 196 2.00 7.49 -5.55
CA PHE A 196 3.21 8.08 -6.10
C PHE A 196 3.68 7.23 -7.27
N LYS A 197 3.81 7.87 -8.44
CA LYS A 197 4.41 7.23 -9.61
C LYS A 197 5.82 7.75 -9.87
N PRO A 198 6.79 6.87 -10.15
CA PRO A 198 8.15 7.25 -10.53
C PRO A 198 8.20 7.81 -11.96
N ALA A 199 9.37 8.33 -12.33
CA ALA A 199 9.63 8.74 -13.72
C ALA A 199 9.56 7.52 -14.65
N GLY A 200 8.92 7.70 -15.82
CA GLY A 200 8.83 6.64 -16.83
C GLY A 200 7.63 5.71 -16.68
N LEU A 201 6.94 5.74 -15.53
CA LEU A 201 5.63 5.10 -15.37
C LEU A 201 4.51 6.04 -15.82
N THR A 202 3.66 5.52 -16.71
CA THR A 202 2.43 6.21 -17.16
C THR A 202 1.20 5.41 -16.76
N ILE A 203 0.35 6.05 -15.97
CA ILE A 203 -0.91 5.50 -15.47
C ILE A 203 -2.05 5.98 -16.36
N GLY A 204 -3.02 5.10 -16.60
CA GLY A 204 -4.22 5.40 -17.38
C GLY A 204 -5.17 6.30 -16.62
N ARG A 205 -5.84 7.20 -17.35
CA ARG A 205 -6.96 8.00 -16.84
C ARG A 205 -8.08 8.04 -17.87
N LYS A 206 -9.30 8.30 -17.42
CA LYS A 206 -10.50 8.48 -18.27
C LYS A 206 -11.12 9.84 -18.03
N SER A 207 -11.88 10.33 -19.01
CA SER A 207 -12.81 11.44 -18.77
C SER A 207 -13.84 11.03 -17.75
N SER A 208 -14.19 11.93 -16.83
CA SER A 208 -15.26 11.71 -15.85
C SER A 208 -16.57 12.29 -16.35
N ILE A 209 -17.67 11.59 -16.11
CA ILE A 209 -19.03 12.08 -16.36
C ILE A 209 -19.57 13.00 -15.26
N ASP A 210 -19.00 12.92 -14.05
CA ASP A 210 -19.51 13.59 -12.84
C ASP A 210 -18.68 14.82 -12.45
N ASP A 211 -18.00 15.44 -13.43
CA ASP A 211 -17.08 16.58 -13.23
C ASP A 211 -15.92 16.34 -12.24
N ASN A 212 -15.75 15.11 -11.79
CA ASN A 212 -14.72 14.76 -10.84
C ASN A 212 -13.31 14.89 -11.47
N THR A 213 -12.38 15.39 -10.68
CA THR A 213 -10.99 15.63 -11.11
C THR A 213 -10.00 14.76 -10.32
N TYR A 214 -8.71 15.05 -10.44
CA TYR A 214 -7.70 14.51 -9.54
C TYR A 214 -6.75 15.61 -9.05
N PHE A 215 -6.24 15.43 -7.84
CA PHE A 215 -5.21 16.24 -7.21
C PHE A 215 -3.82 15.68 -7.54
N TYR A 216 -2.82 16.56 -7.58
CA TYR A 216 -1.45 16.16 -7.88
C TYR A 216 -0.41 17.06 -7.25
N GLU A 217 0.81 16.52 -7.11
CA GLU A 217 2.01 17.26 -6.77
C GLU A 217 3.24 16.58 -7.37
N LEU A 218 4.25 17.36 -7.76
CA LEU A 218 5.48 16.80 -8.31
C LEU A 218 6.30 16.10 -7.22
N GLY A 219 6.82 14.92 -7.55
CA GLY A 219 7.61 14.11 -6.63
C GLY A 219 6.79 13.24 -5.68
N ASP A 220 7.50 12.65 -4.73
CA ASP A 220 6.96 11.79 -3.68
C ASP A 220 6.61 12.67 -2.47
N THR A 221 5.34 13.03 -2.33
CA THR A 221 4.90 14.06 -1.39
C THR A 221 3.75 13.58 -0.52
N THR A 222 3.54 14.30 0.59
CA THR A 222 2.44 14.04 1.53
C THR A 222 1.23 14.94 1.28
N ASN A 223 1.41 16.03 0.54
CA ASN A 223 0.39 17.05 0.29
C ASN A 223 0.29 17.32 -1.21
N LEU A 224 -0.92 17.57 -1.69
CA LEU A 224 -1.28 17.80 -3.08
C LEU A 224 -1.83 19.21 -3.24
N THR A 225 -1.09 20.09 -3.91
CA THR A 225 -1.52 21.47 -4.13
C THR A 225 -2.13 21.70 -5.51
N GLY A 226 -1.81 20.84 -6.47
CA GLY A 226 -2.34 20.87 -7.82
C GLY A 226 -3.70 20.17 -7.92
N LYS A 227 -4.55 20.67 -8.83
CA LYS A 227 -5.82 20.06 -9.22
C LYS A 227 -5.97 20.15 -10.73
N THR A 228 -6.48 19.11 -11.39
CA THR A 228 -6.78 19.22 -12.83
C THR A 228 -8.02 20.05 -13.07
N SER A 229 -7.98 20.89 -14.11
CA SER A 229 -9.14 21.67 -14.54
C SER A 229 -10.10 20.88 -15.44
N THR A 230 -9.68 19.71 -15.93
CA THR A 230 -10.50 18.81 -16.76
C THR A 230 -11.02 17.66 -15.89
N PRO A 231 -12.31 17.29 -16.03
CA PRO A 231 -12.91 16.11 -15.41
C PRO A 231 -12.20 14.84 -15.86
N LEU A 232 -11.25 14.37 -15.05
CA LEU A 232 -10.40 13.23 -15.34
C LEU A 232 -10.27 12.38 -14.07
N LYS A 233 -10.32 11.07 -14.23
CA LYS A 233 -10.11 10.09 -13.15
C LYS A 233 -8.99 9.15 -13.50
N LEU A 234 -8.08 8.96 -12.55
CA LEU A 234 -7.00 8.00 -12.62
C LEU A 234 -7.55 6.60 -12.40
N LEU A 235 -7.08 5.64 -13.19
CA LEU A 235 -7.51 4.25 -13.13
C LEU A 235 -6.65 3.47 -12.14
N TYR A 236 -6.97 3.59 -10.86
CA TYR A 236 -6.42 2.74 -9.80
C TYR A 236 -7.49 2.43 -8.76
N GLN A 237 -7.45 1.23 -8.19
CA GLN A 237 -8.41 0.78 -7.20
C GLN A 237 -7.73 -0.07 -6.13
N GLY A 238 -8.07 0.16 -4.87
CA GLY A 238 -7.67 -0.69 -3.75
C GLY A 238 -8.81 -1.61 -3.29
N LEU A 239 -8.46 -2.75 -2.69
CA LEU A 239 -9.35 -3.54 -1.85
C LEU A 239 -8.95 -3.38 -0.39
N SER A 240 -9.93 -3.08 0.45
CA SER A 240 -9.78 -3.04 1.90
C SER A 240 -10.82 -3.91 2.58
N THR A 241 -10.55 -4.37 3.81
CA THR A 241 -11.51 -5.13 4.62
C THR A 241 -11.53 -4.63 6.06
N THR A 242 -12.67 -4.68 6.73
CA THR A 242 -12.77 -4.40 8.18
C THR A 242 -12.47 -5.62 9.05
N THR A 243 -12.28 -6.79 8.46
CA THR A 243 -11.94 -8.02 9.17
C THR A 243 -10.53 -8.44 8.77
N LYS A 244 -9.59 -8.48 9.72
CA LYS A 244 -8.25 -9.02 9.46
C LYS A 244 -8.35 -10.52 9.16
N GLN A 245 -7.87 -10.95 7.99
CA GLN A 245 -8.00 -12.33 7.49
C GLN A 245 -6.66 -13.06 7.27
N TRP A 246 -5.54 -12.42 7.63
CA TRP A 246 -4.18 -13.00 7.71
C TRP A 246 -3.68 -12.98 9.15
#